data_AF-A0A926MW15-F1
#
_entry.id   AF-A0A926MW15-F1
#
_cell.length_a   1.000
_cell.length_b   1.000
_cell.length_c   1.000
_cell.angle_alpha   90.00
_cell.angle_beta   90.00
_cell.angle_gamma   90.00
#
_symmetry.space_group_name_H-M   'P 1'
#
loop_
_entity.id
_entity.type
_entity.pdbx_description
1 polymer ?
#
loop_
_entity_poly.entity_id
_entity_poly.type
_entity_poly.pdbx_seq_one_letter_code
_entity_poly.pdbx_strand_id
1 'polypeptide(L)'
;MVSLINEAFKKARNANRPALLTYTVAGDNTKKKSLDILKSISTHADICELGFPHNTPIADGGQIQTSAYRAIKNGIKINDVFAIAKEFKLSKKTTPIILMGYYNMIYQYDENKFLKKCKSSKIDGLIVVDLPYPENKSFSKKCKRKGVNFVQLVSPTTSNIRLKRIIKDSHDMIYYISMLSTTGGKLKVSPKKILENYFKIKNQNKSKNVVIGFGITEKTIKSLKKADGLVVGSAICKEISKSIKNRQNAVTNVTNVVRRLKNKIK
;
A
#
# COMPACT_ATOMS: atom_id res chain seq x y z
N MET A 1 -15.38 6.26 15.88
CA MET A 1 -13.94 5.96 16.04
C MET A 1 -13.18 6.66 14.93
N VAL A 2 -12.11 7.37 15.24
CA VAL A 2 -11.34 8.15 14.26
C VAL A 2 -10.48 7.20 13.42
N SER A 3 -10.49 7.37 12.09
CA SER A 3 -9.69 6.55 11.17
C SER A 3 -8.20 6.88 11.28
N LEU A 4 -7.36 5.87 11.59
CA LEU A 4 -5.90 6.04 11.65
C LEU A 4 -5.28 6.44 10.29
N ILE A 5 -5.92 6.04 9.18
CA ILE A 5 -5.51 6.45 7.84
C ILE A 5 -5.70 7.96 7.69
N ASN A 6 -6.88 8.50 8.05
CA ASN A 6 -7.12 9.95 8.00
C ASN A 6 -6.16 10.72 8.91
N GLU A 7 -5.87 10.22 10.10
CA GLU A 7 -4.91 10.86 11.02
C GLU A 7 -3.50 10.87 10.45
N ALA A 8 -3.06 9.81 9.77
CA ALA A 8 -1.76 9.79 9.09
C ALA A 8 -1.67 10.89 8.01
N PHE A 9 -2.71 11.07 7.20
CA PHE A 9 -2.76 12.16 6.22
C PHE A 9 -2.79 13.55 6.86
N LYS A 10 -3.57 13.74 7.94
CA LYS A 10 -3.58 15.00 8.68
C LYS A 10 -2.20 15.36 9.23
N LYS A 11 -1.52 14.40 9.88
CA LYS A 11 -0.15 14.59 10.39
C LYS A 11 0.85 14.95 9.28
N ALA A 12 0.74 14.30 8.12
CA ALA A 12 1.59 14.62 6.97
C ALA A 12 1.35 16.03 6.44
N ARG A 13 0.08 16.43 6.28
CA ARG A 13 -0.30 17.78 5.86
C ARG A 13 0.17 18.86 6.83
N ASN A 14 0.01 18.65 8.14
CA ASN A 14 0.49 19.58 9.16
C ASN A 14 2.02 19.75 9.13
N ALA A 15 2.74 18.76 8.58
CA ALA A 15 4.17 18.81 8.34
C ALA A 15 4.53 19.31 6.92
N ASN A 16 3.58 19.88 6.17
CA ASN A 16 3.76 20.44 4.82
C ASN A 16 4.36 19.47 3.79
N ARG A 17 4.01 18.18 3.87
CA ARG A 17 4.51 17.13 2.99
C ARG A 17 3.43 16.11 2.65
N PRO A 18 3.59 15.33 1.57
CA PRO A 18 2.76 14.15 1.33
C PRO A 18 2.96 13.10 2.44
N ALA A 19 1.94 12.27 2.65
CA ALA A 19 2.08 11.03 3.41
C ALA A 19 2.97 10.04 2.64
N LEU A 20 3.92 9.42 3.34
CA LEU A 20 4.74 8.35 2.79
C LEU A 20 4.13 7.00 3.12
N LEU A 21 3.79 6.26 2.09
CA LEU A 21 3.31 4.89 2.17
C LEU A 21 4.43 3.95 1.72
N THR A 22 4.65 2.87 2.46
CA THR A 22 5.65 1.84 2.15
C THR A 22 4.99 0.51 1.94
N TYR A 23 5.38 -0.24 0.90
CA TYR A 23 4.87 -1.59 0.66
C TYR A 23 5.98 -2.63 0.85
N THR A 24 5.66 -3.72 1.55
CA THR A 24 6.46 -4.95 1.63
C THR A 24 5.57 -6.18 1.47
N VAL A 25 6.15 -7.30 1.04
CA VAL A 25 5.45 -8.59 1.04
C VAL A 25 5.60 -9.25 2.40
N ALA A 26 4.48 -9.74 2.95
CA ALA A 26 4.49 -10.44 4.23
C ALA A 26 5.34 -11.70 4.17
N GLY A 27 6.23 -11.85 5.15
CA GLY A 27 7.13 -12.99 5.26
C GLY A 27 8.37 -12.94 4.37
N ASP A 28 8.60 -11.84 3.63
CA ASP A 28 9.84 -11.67 2.87
C ASP A 28 10.97 -11.06 3.74
N ASN A 29 12.13 -11.71 3.93
CA ASN A 29 12.52 -13.07 3.50
C ASN A 29 12.26 -14.16 4.55
N THR A 30 11.89 -13.82 5.78
CA THR A 30 11.38 -14.75 6.79
C THR A 30 10.27 -14.04 7.59
N LYS A 31 9.43 -14.79 8.31
CA LYS A 31 8.38 -14.20 9.17
C LYS A 31 8.96 -13.17 10.16
N LYS A 32 10.04 -13.53 10.85
CA LYS A 32 10.74 -12.65 11.81
C LYS A 32 11.31 -11.41 11.12
N LYS A 33 12.06 -11.57 10.03
CA LYS A 33 12.65 -10.42 9.31
C LYS A 33 11.60 -9.51 8.68
N SER A 34 10.50 -10.06 8.19
CA SER A 34 9.38 -9.27 7.66
C SER A 34 8.79 -8.36 8.73
N LEU A 35 8.58 -8.88 9.95
CA LEU A 35 8.13 -8.07 11.09
C LEU A 35 9.18 -7.02 11.50
N ASP A 36 10.46 -7.38 11.57
CA ASP A 36 11.55 -6.45 11.90
C ASP A 36 11.64 -5.31 10.89
N ILE A 37 11.56 -5.62 9.59
CA ILE A 37 11.51 -4.63 8.50
C ILE A 37 10.30 -3.72 8.70
N LEU A 38 9.10 -4.28 8.87
CA LEU A 38 7.86 -3.52 9.03
C LEU A 38 7.91 -2.57 10.23
N LYS A 39 8.41 -3.04 11.38
CA LYS A 39 8.64 -2.22 12.57
C LYS A 39 9.62 -1.08 12.29
N SER A 40 10.74 -1.38 11.64
CA SER A 40 11.80 -0.41 11.40
C SER A 40 11.36 0.69 10.42
N ILE A 41 10.75 0.32 9.29
CA ILE A 41 10.27 1.31 8.30
C ILE A 41 9.12 2.18 8.83
N SER A 42 8.30 1.66 9.74
CA SER A 42 7.17 2.39 10.32
C SER A 42 7.57 3.63 11.12
N THR A 43 8.85 3.76 11.49
CA THR A 43 9.41 4.96 12.14
C THR A 43 9.54 6.14 11.17
N HIS A 44 9.53 5.88 9.86
CA HIS A 44 9.72 6.87 8.81
C HIS A 44 8.52 6.95 7.84
N ALA A 45 7.73 5.88 7.74
CA ALA A 45 6.48 5.82 6.97
C ALA A 45 5.29 6.35 7.79
N ASP A 46 4.33 6.98 7.10
CA ASP A 46 3.07 7.44 7.71
C ASP A 46 2.00 6.33 7.70
N ILE A 47 2.07 5.41 6.72
CA ILE A 47 1.19 4.23 6.60
C ILE A 47 2.03 3.08 6.02
N CYS A 48 1.80 1.86 6.49
CA CYS A 48 2.45 0.67 5.95
C CYS A 48 1.44 -0.19 5.19
N GLU A 49 1.80 -0.57 3.96
CA GLU A 49 1.11 -1.56 3.15
C GLU A 49 1.82 -2.91 3.30
N LEU A 50 1.06 -3.96 3.56
CA LEU A 50 1.56 -5.32 3.72
C LEU A 50 0.85 -6.24 2.72
N GLY A 51 1.60 -6.70 1.73
CA GLY A 51 1.10 -7.55 0.66
C GLY A 51 0.97 -9.01 1.09
N PHE A 52 -0.13 -9.66 0.72
CA PHE A 52 -0.22 -11.11 0.73
C PHE A 52 0.69 -11.67 -0.38
N PRO A 53 1.57 -12.63 -0.08
CA PRO A 53 2.27 -13.36 -1.13
C PRO A 53 1.27 -14.17 -1.96
N HIS A 54 1.33 -14.04 -3.28
CA HIS A 54 0.38 -14.68 -4.21
C HIS A 54 1.11 -15.34 -5.38
N ASN A 55 0.62 -16.51 -5.81
CA ASN A 55 1.26 -17.32 -6.85
C ASN A 55 1.00 -16.79 -8.27
N THR A 56 -0.11 -16.07 -8.48
CA THR A 56 -0.48 -15.46 -9.77
C THR A 56 -0.64 -13.94 -9.64
N PRO A 57 0.44 -13.19 -9.34
CA PRO A 57 0.35 -11.78 -9.02
C PRO A 57 0.29 -10.91 -10.28
N ILE A 58 -0.88 -10.85 -10.93
CA ILE A 58 -1.07 -10.19 -12.24
C ILE A 58 -0.79 -8.68 -12.25
N ALA A 59 -0.89 -8.00 -11.10
CA ALA A 59 -0.67 -6.55 -10.99
C ALA A 59 0.76 -6.19 -10.56
N ASP A 60 1.50 -7.16 -10.02
CA ASP A 60 2.82 -6.94 -9.43
C ASP A 60 3.90 -7.07 -10.50
N GLY A 61 4.92 -6.22 -10.42
CA GLY A 61 6.10 -6.35 -11.27
C GLY A 61 7.21 -7.14 -10.60
N GLY A 62 8.28 -7.43 -11.37
CA GLY A 62 9.28 -8.44 -11.03
C GLY A 62 9.86 -8.34 -9.61
N GLN A 63 10.11 -7.15 -9.08
CA GLN A 63 10.65 -6.98 -7.71
C GLN A 63 9.69 -7.48 -6.62
N ILE A 64 8.39 -7.22 -6.77
CA ILE A 64 7.37 -7.71 -5.85
C ILE A 64 7.16 -9.20 -6.07
N GLN A 65 7.12 -9.66 -7.32
CA GLN A 65 7.01 -11.10 -7.64
C GLN A 65 8.16 -11.91 -7.02
N THR A 66 9.41 -11.44 -7.08
CA THR A 66 10.55 -12.12 -6.43
C THR A 66 10.39 -12.17 -4.91
N SER A 67 9.84 -11.11 -4.32
CA SER A 67 9.58 -11.04 -2.87
C SER A 67 8.46 -11.99 -2.45
N ALA A 68 7.38 -12.05 -3.23
CA ALA A 68 6.30 -13.02 -3.08
C ALA A 68 6.81 -14.45 -3.22
N TYR A 69 7.62 -14.74 -4.25
CA TYR A 69 8.21 -16.06 -4.44
C TYR A 69 9.02 -16.52 -3.22
N ARG A 70 9.87 -15.66 -2.65
CA ARG A 70 10.62 -16.00 -1.42
C ARG A 70 9.70 -16.30 -0.24
N ALA A 71 8.66 -15.49 -0.04
CA ALA A 71 7.70 -15.70 1.03
C ALA A 71 6.91 -17.02 0.84
N ILE A 72 6.44 -17.31 -0.37
CA ILE A 72 5.73 -18.56 -0.71
C ILE A 72 6.64 -19.77 -0.49
N LYS A 73 7.87 -19.70 -0.98
CA LYS A 73 8.88 -20.77 -0.81
C LYS A 73 9.13 -21.08 0.66
N ASN A 74 9.02 -20.08 1.53
CA ASN A 74 9.16 -20.23 2.97
C ASN A 74 7.86 -20.58 3.71
N GLY A 75 6.82 -20.99 2.96
CA GLY A 75 5.58 -21.54 3.51
C GLY A 75 4.63 -20.51 4.13
N ILE A 76 4.77 -19.22 3.79
CA ILE A 76 3.92 -18.16 4.36
C ILE A 76 2.47 -18.34 3.92
N LYS A 77 1.55 -18.43 4.90
CA LYS A 77 0.10 -18.54 4.67
C LYS A 77 -0.62 -17.26 5.08
N ILE A 78 -1.90 -17.15 4.70
CA ILE A 78 -2.75 -16.00 5.02
C ILE A 78 -2.81 -15.69 6.54
N ASN A 79 -2.82 -16.73 7.38
CA ASN A 79 -2.82 -16.58 8.84
C ASN A 79 -1.49 -16.04 9.39
N ASP A 80 -0.36 -16.28 8.71
CA ASP A 80 0.92 -15.69 9.08
C ASP A 80 0.96 -14.19 8.80
N VAL A 81 0.33 -13.75 7.71
CA VAL A 81 0.17 -12.31 7.40
C VAL A 81 -0.61 -11.60 8.51
N PHE A 82 -1.73 -12.20 8.94
CA PHE A 82 -2.51 -11.69 10.06
C PHE A 82 -1.74 -11.70 11.39
N ALA A 83 -0.87 -12.68 11.60
CA ALA A 83 -0.01 -12.75 12.78
C ALA A 83 1.06 -11.64 12.77
N ILE A 84 1.76 -11.45 11.65
CA ILE A 84 2.74 -10.36 11.46
C ILE A 84 2.09 -9.00 11.72
N ALA A 85 0.92 -8.75 11.12
CA ALA A 85 0.21 -7.48 11.31
C ALA A 85 -0.24 -7.27 12.77
N LYS A 86 -0.73 -8.33 13.44
CA LYS A 86 -1.12 -8.28 14.85
C LYS A 86 0.09 -7.99 15.75
N GLU A 87 1.20 -8.69 15.56
CA GLU A 87 2.45 -8.47 16.31
C GLU A 87 3.03 -7.07 16.09
N PHE A 88 2.93 -6.53 14.86
CA PHE A 88 3.28 -5.15 14.59
C PHE A 88 2.42 -4.18 15.40
N LYS A 89 1.09 -4.37 15.40
CA LYS A 89 0.16 -3.52 16.16
C LYS A 89 0.32 -3.63 17.68
N LEU A 90 0.87 -4.74 18.19
CA LEU A 90 1.21 -4.89 19.61
C LEU A 90 2.44 -4.08 20.02
N SER A 91 3.32 -3.71 19.08
CA SER A 91 4.52 -2.89 19.36
C SER A 91 4.23 -1.42 19.68
N LYS A 92 2.98 -1.08 20.05
CA LYS A 92 2.45 0.26 20.36
C LYS A 92 2.68 1.31 19.25
N LYS A 93 2.98 0.89 18.02
CA LYS A 93 3.04 1.77 16.85
C LYS A 93 1.62 2.14 16.41
N THR A 94 1.34 3.44 16.32
CA THR A 94 0.06 3.96 15.82
C THR A 94 -0.03 3.97 14.30
N THR A 95 1.03 3.55 13.59
CA THR A 95 1.08 3.53 12.14
C THR A 95 -0.03 2.62 11.60
N PRO A 96 -0.90 3.11 10.71
CA PRO A 96 -1.94 2.28 10.10
C PRO A 96 -1.32 1.22 9.20
N ILE A 97 -1.96 0.04 9.18
CA ILE A 97 -1.65 -1.06 8.25
C ILE A 97 -2.79 -1.21 7.25
N ILE A 98 -2.42 -1.23 5.97
CA ILE A 98 -3.29 -1.60 4.87
C ILE A 98 -2.81 -2.96 4.34
N LEU A 99 -3.71 -3.94 4.26
CA LEU A 99 -3.40 -5.20 3.57
C LEU A 99 -3.66 -5.03 2.07
N MET A 100 -2.79 -5.58 1.24
CA MET A 100 -2.97 -5.62 -0.21
C MET A 100 -2.95 -7.06 -0.69
N GLY A 101 -3.92 -7.46 -1.51
CA GLY A 101 -3.99 -8.81 -2.07
C GLY A 101 -5.04 -8.97 -3.15
N TYR A 102 -5.38 -10.23 -3.41
CA TYR A 102 -6.25 -10.68 -4.49
C TYR A 102 -7.55 -11.27 -3.91
N TYR A 103 -8.66 -11.08 -4.59
CA TYR A 103 -10.00 -11.39 -4.11
C TYR A 103 -10.20 -12.88 -3.93
N ASN A 104 -9.60 -13.71 -4.79
CA ASN A 104 -9.67 -15.17 -4.65
C ASN A 104 -9.21 -15.64 -3.24
N MET A 105 -8.16 -15.03 -2.68
CA MET A 105 -7.70 -15.37 -1.32
C MET A 105 -8.74 -15.04 -0.25
N ILE A 106 -9.45 -13.94 -0.40
CA ILE A 106 -10.50 -13.49 0.52
C ILE A 106 -11.73 -14.37 0.38
N TYR A 107 -12.11 -14.68 -0.86
CA TYR A 107 -13.25 -15.54 -1.18
C TYR A 107 -13.07 -16.94 -0.61
N GLN A 108 -11.91 -17.58 -0.83
CA GLN A 108 -11.60 -18.89 -0.26
C GLN A 108 -11.53 -18.89 1.27
N TYR A 109 -11.19 -17.76 1.89
CA TYR A 109 -11.18 -17.62 3.36
C TYR A 109 -12.58 -17.39 3.96
N ASP A 110 -13.60 -17.14 3.14
CA ASP A 110 -14.87 -16.50 3.47
C ASP A 110 -14.73 -15.01 3.85
N GLU A 111 -15.48 -14.14 3.17
CA GLU A 111 -15.40 -12.69 3.35
C GLU A 111 -15.67 -12.26 4.79
N ASN A 112 -16.65 -12.87 5.46
CA ASN A 112 -17.05 -12.48 6.81
C ASN A 112 -16.01 -12.91 7.84
N LYS A 113 -15.47 -14.13 7.71
CA LYS A 113 -14.36 -14.65 8.51
C LYS A 113 -13.11 -13.81 8.28
N PHE A 114 -12.82 -13.45 7.03
CA PHE A 114 -11.68 -12.59 6.68
C PHE A 114 -11.79 -11.22 7.36
N LEU A 115 -12.94 -10.54 7.25
CA LEU A 115 -13.14 -9.24 7.88
C LEU A 115 -13.15 -9.32 9.42
N LYS A 116 -13.64 -10.42 10.00
CA LYS A 116 -13.52 -10.68 11.45
C LYS A 116 -12.04 -10.81 11.84
N LYS A 117 -11.24 -11.50 11.02
CA LYS A 117 -9.80 -11.65 11.22
C LYS A 117 -9.07 -10.30 11.11
N CYS A 118 -9.36 -9.50 10.07
CA CYS A 118 -8.87 -8.13 9.92
C CYS A 118 -9.10 -7.30 11.19
N LYS A 119 -10.33 -7.30 11.72
CA LYS A 119 -10.66 -6.57 12.94
C LYS A 119 -9.85 -7.08 14.15
N SER A 120 -9.75 -8.40 14.33
CA SER A 120 -8.98 -8.99 15.44
C SER A 120 -7.47 -8.73 15.35
N SER A 121 -6.94 -8.55 14.13
CA SER A 121 -5.55 -8.19 13.85
C SER A 121 -5.33 -6.67 13.76
N LYS A 122 -6.35 -5.85 14.03
CA LYS A 122 -6.32 -4.38 13.97
C LYS A 122 -5.85 -3.84 12.60
N ILE A 123 -6.35 -4.43 11.53
CA ILE A 123 -6.11 -3.95 10.15
C ILE A 123 -6.95 -2.70 9.88
N ASP A 124 -6.33 -1.65 9.35
CA ASP A 124 -6.98 -0.35 9.13
C ASP A 124 -7.58 -0.22 7.72
N GLY A 125 -6.97 -0.89 6.73
CA GLY A 125 -7.46 -0.86 5.37
C GLY A 125 -7.13 -2.09 4.54
N LEU A 126 -7.76 -2.17 3.37
CA LEU A 126 -7.66 -3.26 2.43
C LEU A 126 -7.65 -2.73 0.99
N ILE A 127 -6.71 -3.21 0.20
CA ILE A 127 -6.63 -3.07 -1.26
C ILE A 127 -6.83 -4.46 -1.85
N VAL A 128 -7.83 -4.60 -2.73
CA VAL A 128 -8.08 -5.83 -3.50
C VAL A 128 -7.93 -5.50 -4.97
N VAL A 129 -6.82 -5.93 -5.58
CA VAL A 129 -6.40 -5.39 -6.88
C VAL A 129 -7.23 -5.88 -8.07
N ASP A 130 -7.82 -7.06 -7.95
CA ASP A 130 -8.60 -7.78 -8.95
C ASP A 130 -10.12 -7.70 -8.70
N LEU A 131 -10.57 -6.89 -7.74
CA LEU A 131 -11.98 -6.60 -7.50
C LEU A 131 -12.29 -5.13 -7.85
N PRO A 132 -12.49 -4.82 -9.15
CA PRO A 132 -12.74 -3.46 -9.59
C PRO A 132 -14.11 -2.94 -9.15
N TYR A 133 -14.30 -1.63 -9.29
CA TYR A 133 -15.62 -1.01 -9.20
C TYR A 133 -16.41 -1.33 -10.49
N PRO A 134 -17.75 -1.47 -10.51
CA PRO A 134 -18.67 -1.47 -9.38
C PRO A 134 -18.80 -2.81 -8.65
N GLU A 135 -18.12 -3.88 -9.10
CA GLU A 135 -18.23 -5.24 -8.57
C GLU A 135 -17.87 -5.27 -7.06
N ASN A 136 -16.90 -4.46 -6.65
CA ASN A 136 -16.48 -4.35 -5.26
C ASN A 136 -17.47 -3.68 -4.31
N LYS A 137 -18.57 -3.07 -4.79
CA LYS A 137 -19.47 -2.26 -3.94
C LYS A 137 -20.06 -3.06 -2.79
N SER A 138 -20.46 -4.31 -3.03
CA SER A 138 -21.02 -5.18 -1.98
C SER A 138 -19.99 -5.45 -0.88
N PHE A 139 -18.79 -5.87 -1.27
CA PHE A 139 -17.71 -6.18 -0.35
C PHE A 139 -17.17 -4.91 0.37
N SER A 140 -17.05 -3.79 -0.33
CA SER A 140 -16.66 -2.50 0.25
C SER A 140 -17.62 -2.04 1.35
N LYS A 141 -18.94 -2.18 1.14
CA LYS A 141 -19.94 -1.92 2.19
C LYS A 141 -19.75 -2.84 3.42
N LYS A 142 -19.43 -4.12 3.22
CA LYS A 142 -19.11 -5.06 4.31
C LYS A 142 -17.86 -4.59 5.08
N CYS A 143 -16.81 -4.16 4.38
CA CYS A 143 -15.60 -3.59 4.98
C CYS A 143 -15.94 -2.39 5.87
N LYS A 144 -16.75 -1.43 5.35
CA LYS A 144 -17.17 -0.23 6.09
C LYS A 144 -17.88 -0.58 7.39
N ARG A 145 -18.85 -1.51 7.34
CA ARG A 145 -19.60 -1.99 8.52
C ARG A 145 -18.69 -2.63 9.57
N LYS A 146 -17.57 -3.22 9.17
CA LYS A 146 -16.60 -3.84 10.08
C LYS A 146 -15.48 -2.88 10.52
N GLY A 147 -15.52 -1.62 10.08
CA GLY A 147 -14.51 -0.61 10.40
C GLY A 147 -13.20 -0.78 9.66
N VAL A 148 -13.20 -1.49 8.52
CA VAL A 148 -12.04 -1.66 7.64
C VAL A 148 -12.18 -0.74 6.43
N ASN A 149 -11.16 0.05 6.14
CA ASN A 149 -11.17 0.94 4.99
C ASN A 149 -10.95 0.16 3.68
N PHE A 150 -11.93 0.15 2.77
CA PHE A 150 -11.73 -0.42 1.44
C PHE A 150 -11.22 0.68 0.51
N VAL A 151 -9.99 0.53 0.05
CA VAL A 151 -9.30 1.51 -0.78
C VAL A 151 -9.67 1.27 -2.25
N GLN A 152 -10.34 2.26 -2.84
CA GLN A 152 -10.72 2.21 -4.25
C GLN A 152 -9.52 2.54 -5.16
N LEU A 153 -9.44 1.84 -6.29
CA LEU A 153 -8.39 2.02 -7.30
C LEU A 153 -8.91 2.87 -8.47
N VAL A 154 -8.11 3.82 -8.92
CA VAL A 154 -8.35 4.62 -10.14
C VAL A 154 -7.11 4.65 -11.01
N SER A 155 -7.31 4.85 -12.31
CA SER A 155 -6.26 4.89 -13.34
C SER A 155 -6.41 6.15 -14.21
N PRO A 156 -5.42 6.48 -15.07
CA PRO A 156 -5.55 7.58 -16.03
C PRO A 156 -6.68 7.35 -17.05
N THR A 157 -7.09 6.10 -17.26
CA THR A 157 -8.15 5.70 -18.19
C THR A 157 -9.53 5.68 -17.55
N THR A 158 -9.64 5.96 -16.25
CA THR A 158 -10.94 6.04 -15.57
C THR A 158 -11.73 7.25 -16.07
N SER A 159 -12.88 7.03 -16.69
CA SER A 159 -13.74 8.11 -17.19
C SER A 159 -14.22 9.02 -16.06
N ASN A 160 -14.49 10.30 -16.36
CA ASN A 160 -14.96 11.28 -15.37
C ASN A 160 -16.26 10.83 -14.67
N ILE A 161 -17.19 10.23 -15.40
CA ILE A 161 -18.45 9.70 -14.85
C ILE A 161 -18.17 8.60 -13.83
N ARG A 162 -17.30 7.65 -14.19
CA ARG A 162 -16.91 6.54 -13.31
C ARG A 162 -16.13 7.03 -12.10
N LEU A 163 -15.23 8.00 -12.29
CA LEU A 163 -14.43 8.62 -11.25
C LEU A 163 -15.32 9.29 -10.17
N LYS A 164 -16.34 10.05 -10.57
CA LYS A 164 -17.31 10.66 -9.62
C LYS A 164 -17.99 9.59 -8.76
N ARG A 165 -18.41 8.48 -9.37
CA ARG A 165 -19.05 7.36 -8.67
C ARG A 165 -18.09 6.66 -7.70
N ILE A 166 -16.85 6.40 -8.13
CA ILE A 166 -15.80 5.82 -7.27
C ILE A 166 -15.52 6.73 -6.07
N ILE A 167 -15.39 8.04 -6.28
CA ILE A 167 -15.12 8.99 -5.20
C ILE A 167 -16.27 9.01 -4.19
N LYS A 168 -17.52 8.99 -4.65
CA LYS A 168 -18.71 8.93 -3.79
C LYS A 168 -18.72 7.68 -2.89
N ASP A 169 -18.36 6.53 -3.45
CA ASP A 169 -18.40 5.25 -2.73
C ASP A 169 -17.08 4.93 -1.98
N SER A 170 -16.02 5.73 -2.20
CA SER A 170 -14.72 5.54 -1.53
C SER A 170 -14.77 5.90 -0.04
N HIS A 171 -13.98 5.18 0.76
CA HIS A 171 -13.79 5.47 2.19
C HIS A 171 -12.77 6.61 2.35
N ASP A 172 -11.78 6.51 3.23
CA ASP A 172 -10.91 7.65 3.56
C ASP A 172 -9.88 8.01 2.47
N MET A 173 -9.54 7.07 1.59
CA MET A 173 -8.54 7.29 0.55
C MET A 173 -8.86 6.57 -0.76
N ILE A 174 -8.26 7.09 -1.83
CA ILE A 174 -8.24 6.50 -3.16
C ILE A 174 -6.80 6.29 -3.57
N TYR A 175 -6.52 5.16 -4.22
CA TYR A 175 -5.23 4.83 -4.78
C TYR A 175 -5.23 5.10 -6.28
N TYR A 176 -4.44 6.08 -6.72
CA TYR A 176 -4.22 6.39 -8.11
C TYR A 176 -3.02 5.59 -8.65
N ILE A 177 -3.32 4.60 -9.48
CA ILE A 177 -2.35 3.80 -10.23
C ILE A 177 -1.83 4.68 -11.37
N SER A 178 -0.65 5.27 -11.20
CA SER A 178 -0.17 6.34 -12.09
C SER A 178 0.27 5.89 -13.48
N MET A 179 0.43 4.58 -13.69
CA MET A 179 0.91 4.01 -14.94
C MET A 179 0.07 2.81 -15.38
N LEU A 180 -0.14 2.67 -16.69
CA LEU A 180 -0.74 1.48 -17.31
C LEU A 180 0.32 0.39 -17.48
N SER A 181 0.91 -0.06 -16.38
CA SER A 181 1.91 -1.12 -16.35
C SER A 181 1.95 -1.77 -14.97
N THR A 182 2.69 -2.85 -14.82
CA THR A 182 2.92 -3.47 -13.51
C THR A 182 3.87 -2.63 -12.65
N THR A 183 3.89 -2.86 -11.34
CA THR A 183 4.72 -2.07 -10.41
C THR A 183 6.22 -2.14 -10.77
N GLY A 184 6.95 -1.02 -10.73
CA GLY A 184 8.41 -1.05 -10.79
C GLY A 184 9.04 -1.08 -12.18
N GLY A 185 8.24 -0.96 -13.25
CA GLY A 185 8.76 -0.58 -14.57
C GLY A 185 9.40 0.82 -14.56
N LYS A 186 10.29 1.11 -15.53
CA LYS A 186 10.78 2.50 -15.74
C LYS A 186 9.57 3.41 -15.95
N LEU A 187 9.60 4.62 -15.38
CA LEU A 187 8.57 5.62 -15.65
C LEU A 187 8.59 5.96 -17.15
N LYS A 188 7.67 5.37 -17.92
CA LYS A 188 7.33 5.77 -19.29
C LYS A 188 6.52 7.07 -19.34
N VAL A 189 6.13 7.60 -18.17
CA VAL A 189 5.28 8.80 -18.02
C VAL A 189 6.01 9.80 -17.13
N SER A 190 6.08 11.06 -17.57
CA SER A 190 6.76 12.11 -16.82
C SER A 190 6.04 12.44 -15.50
N PRO A 191 6.76 12.87 -14.43
CA PRO A 191 6.12 13.31 -13.20
C PRO A 191 5.11 14.44 -13.38
N LYS A 192 5.33 15.34 -14.34
CA LYS A 192 4.38 16.39 -14.72
C LYS A 192 3.03 15.79 -15.13
N LYS A 193 3.04 14.78 -16.01
CA LYS A 193 1.81 14.14 -16.49
C LYS A 193 1.07 13.36 -15.40
N ILE A 194 1.82 12.73 -14.49
CA ILE A 194 1.27 12.07 -13.30
C ILE A 194 0.53 13.08 -12.42
N LEU A 195 1.15 14.24 -12.17
CA LEU A 195 0.52 15.31 -11.39
C LEU A 195 -0.70 15.91 -12.07
N GLU A 196 -0.70 16.11 -13.39
CA GLU A 196 -1.89 16.57 -14.13
C GLU A 196 -3.09 15.64 -13.89
N ASN A 197 -2.90 14.33 -14.00
CA ASN A 197 -3.96 13.36 -13.77
C ASN A 197 -4.37 13.28 -12.29
N TYR A 198 -3.40 13.37 -11.38
CA TYR A 198 -3.68 13.49 -9.95
C TYR A 198 -4.58 14.69 -9.66
N PHE A 199 -4.29 15.87 -10.22
CA PHE A 199 -5.12 17.05 -10.02
C PHE A 199 -6.52 16.90 -10.62
N LYS A 200 -6.67 16.22 -11.77
CA LYS A 200 -7.99 15.88 -12.31
C LYS A 200 -8.82 15.05 -11.33
N ILE A 201 -8.20 14.06 -10.68
CA ILE A 201 -8.85 13.23 -9.64
C ILE A 201 -9.19 14.09 -8.42
N LYS A 202 -8.23 14.85 -7.92
CA LYS A 202 -8.37 15.69 -6.74
C LYS A 202 -9.43 16.79 -6.90
N ASN A 203 -9.58 17.33 -8.11
CA ASN A 203 -10.57 18.37 -8.40
C ASN A 203 -12.02 17.87 -8.33
N GLN A 204 -12.27 16.56 -8.45
CA GLN A 204 -13.61 16.00 -8.24
C GLN A 204 -14.01 16.04 -6.75
N ASN A 205 -13.04 15.96 -5.83
CA ASN A 205 -13.26 16.14 -4.41
C ASN A 205 -11.95 16.52 -3.67
N LYS A 206 -11.82 17.79 -3.30
CA LYS A 206 -10.63 18.34 -2.65
C LYS A 206 -10.35 17.78 -1.25
N SER A 207 -11.38 17.26 -0.55
CA SER A 207 -11.20 16.70 0.80
C SER A 207 -10.80 15.23 0.79
N LYS A 208 -10.99 14.51 -0.32
CA LYS A 208 -10.62 13.09 -0.45
C LYS A 208 -9.10 12.94 -0.50
N ASN A 209 -8.52 12.06 0.33
CA ASN A 209 -7.09 11.75 0.24
C ASN A 209 -6.82 10.90 -1.01
N VAL A 210 -5.91 11.36 -1.87
CA VAL A 210 -5.52 10.65 -3.10
C VAL A 210 -4.03 10.32 -3.04
N VAL A 211 -3.73 9.04 -3.15
CA VAL A 211 -2.36 8.53 -3.10
C VAL A 211 -1.91 8.17 -4.49
N ILE A 212 -0.72 8.63 -4.87
CA ILE A 212 -0.08 8.22 -6.12
C ILE A 212 0.75 6.97 -5.83
N GLY A 213 0.51 5.91 -6.59
CA GLY A 213 1.34 4.71 -6.59
C GLY A 213 1.84 4.34 -7.97
N PHE A 214 2.59 3.24 -8.03
CA PHE A 214 3.28 2.68 -9.21
C PHE A 214 4.42 3.56 -9.74
N GLY A 215 5.62 2.99 -9.87
CA GLY A 215 6.76 3.66 -10.51
C GLY A 215 7.45 4.77 -9.69
N ILE A 216 7.07 4.99 -8.44
CA ILE A 216 7.72 5.97 -7.57
C ILE A 216 9.06 5.43 -7.07
N THR A 217 10.11 6.23 -7.23
CA THR A 217 11.48 5.90 -6.84
C THR A 217 12.09 7.06 -6.05
N GLU A 218 13.25 6.85 -5.44
CA GLU A 218 14.02 7.92 -4.81
C GLU A 218 14.35 9.09 -5.74
N LYS A 219 14.43 8.86 -7.06
CA LYS A 219 14.72 9.93 -8.04
C LYS A 219 13.48 10.76 -8.34
N THR A 220 12.29 10.15 -8.28
CA THR A 220 11.04 10.77 -8.78
C THR A 220 10.15 11.29 -7.66
N ILE A 221 10.30 10.77 -6.44
CA ILE A 221 9.43 11.10 -5.31
C ILE A 221 9.37 12.61 -5.01
N LYS A 222 10.51 13.32 -5.09
CA LYS A 222 10.57 14.78 -4.85
C LYS A 222 9.70 15.57 -5.82
N SER A 223 9.65 15.14 -7.08
CA SER A 223 8.86 15.82 -8.12
C SER A 223 7.34 15.64 -7.94
N LEU A 224 6.91 14.68 -7.11
CA LEU A 224 5.50 14.37 -6.84
C LEU A 224 5.02 14.93 -5.49
N LYS A 225 5.80 15.79 -4.83
CA LYS A 225 5.51 16.30 -3.47
C LYS A 225 4.18 17.06 -3.32
N LYS A 226 3.52 17.43 -4.42
CA LYS A 226 2.21 18.11 -4.40
C LYS A 226 1.03 17.16 -4.17
N ALA A 227 1.26 15.84 -4.13
CA ALA A 227 0.23 14.85 -3.85
C ALA A 227 -0.15 14.80 -2.36
N ASP A 228 -1.30 14.21 -2.01
CA ASP A 228 -1.63 13.94 -0.60
C ASP A 228 -0.77 12.79 -0.03
N GLY A 229 -0.40 11.82 -0.86
CA GLY A 229 0.46 10.71 -0.45
C GLY A 229 1.14 10.00 -1.63
N LEU A 230 2.24 9.32 -1.33
CA LEU A 230 3.12 8.65 -2.29
C LEU A 230 3.48 7.25 -1.78
N VAL A 231 3.27 6.21 -2.61
CA VAL A 231 3.57 4.81 -2.26
C VAL A 231 4.85 4.34 -2.92
N VAL A 232 5.73 3.73 -2.13
CA VAL A 232 6.95 3.10 -2.63
C VAL A 232 6.98 1.63 -2.21
N GLY A 233 6.85 0.73 -3.19
CA GLY A 233 6.93 -0.73 -2.98
C GLY A 233 8.12 -1.36 -3.67
N SER A 234 8.18 -1.31 -5.01
CA SER A 234 9.21 -2.04 -5.78
C SER A 234 10.65 -1.67 -5.39
N ALA A 235 10.92 -0.41 -5.02
CA ALA A 235 12.26 -0.01 -4.57
C ALA A 235 12.64 -0.64 -3.22
N ILE A 236 11.67 -0.84 -2.33
CA ILE A 236 11.87 -1.51 -1.03
C ILE A 236 12.11 -3.00 -1.24
N CYS A 237 11.25 -3.67 -2.03
CA CYS A 237 11.40 -5.08 -2.39
C CYS A 237 12.73 -5.37 -3.11
N LYS A 238 13.18 -4.43 -3.95
CA LYS A 238 14.50 -4.49 -4.60
C LYS A 238 15.64 -4.41 -3.58
N GLU A 239 15.54 -3.53 -2.59
CA GLU A 239 16.57 -3.41 -1.56
C GLU A 239 16.64 -4.65 -0.66
N ILE A 240 15.50 -5.28 -0.35
CA ILE A 240 15.47 -6.59 0.34
C ILE A 240 16.26 -7.62 -0.49
N SER A 241 15.93 -7.75 -1.78
CA SER A 241 16.58 -8.68 -2.69
C SER A 241 18.10 -8.43 -2.78
N LYS A 242 18.51 -7.17 -2.92
CA LYS A 242 19.92 -6.76 -2.98
C LYS A 242 20.66 -7.08 -1.68
N SER A 243 20.04 -6.79 -0.53
CA SER A 243 20.65 -7.04 0.78
C SER A 243 20.89 -8.52 1.01
N ILE A 244 19.93 -9.38 0.64
CA ILE A 244 20.09 -10.83 0.72
C ILE A 244 21.23 -11.32 -0.19
N LYS A 245 21.23 -10.88 -1.45
CA LYS A 245 22.29 -11.25 -2.41
C LYS A 245 23.69 -10.88 -1.90
N ASN A 246 23.81 -9.72 -1.25
CA ASN A 246 25.07 -9.21 -0.74
C ASN A 246 25.39 -9.66 0.70
N ARG A 247 24.57 -10.56 1.30
CA ARG A 247 24.70 -11.01 2.71
C ARG A 247 24.72 -9.85 3.73
N GLN A 248 23.97 -8.79 3.43
CA GLN A 248 23.82 -7.60 4.29
C GLN A 248 22.52 -7.64 5.10
N ASN A 249 22.46 -6.83 6.16
CA ASN A 249 21.25 -6.70 6.97
C ASN A 249 20.15 -5.94 6.22
N ALA A 250 19.17 -6.69 5.69
CA ALA A 250 18.03 -6.13 4.97
C ALA A 250 17.21 -5.13 5.81
N VAL A 251 17.10 -5.31 7.13
CA VAL A 251 16.36 -4.38 8.01
C VAL A 251 17.00 -3.00 7.97
N THR A 252 18.32 -2.94 8.18
CA THR A 252 19.09 -1.68 8.17
C THR A 252 19.03 -0.99 6.81
N ASN A 253 19.27 -1.75 5.74
CA ASN A 253 19.31 -1.20 4.38
C ASN A 253 17.96 -0.64 3.92
N VAL A 254 16.87 -1.40 4.15
CA VAL A 254 15.51 -0.95 3.82
C VAL A 254 15.12 0.27 4.66
N THR A 255 15.46 0.29 5.95
CA THR A 255 15.21 1.46 6.81
C THR A 255 15.91 2.70 6.28
N ASN A 256 17.17 2.56 5.83
CA ASN A 256 17.91 3.64 5.19
C ASN A 256 17.25 4.15 3.90
N VAL A 257 16.70 3.25 3.07
CA VAL A 257 15.91 3.65 1.89
C VAL A 257 14.69 4.49 2.31
N VAL A 258 13.88 4.00 3.26
CA VAL A 258 12.66 4.70 3.68
C VAL A 258 12.98 6.05 4.33
N ARG A 259 14.04 6.12 5.12
CA ARG A 259 14.55 7.39 5.70
C ARG A 259 14.93 8.40 4.61
N ARG A 260 15.67 7.98 3.58
CA ARG A 260 16.03 8.86 2.45
C ARG A 260 14.80 9.31 1.67
N LEU A 261 13.85 8.40 1.40
CA LEU A 261 12.57 8.75 0.78
C LEU A 261 11.83 9.81 1.58
N LYS A 262 11.71 9.62 2.89
CA LYS A 262 11.06 10.58 3.80
C LYS A 262 11.73 11.95 3.77
N ASN A 263 13.05 12.00 3.76
CA ASN A 263 13.79 13.28 3.71
C ASN A 263 13.63 14.01 2.37
N LYS A 264 13.41 13.30 1.25
CA LYS A 264 13.22 13.93 -0.07
C LYS A 264 11.84 14.55 -0.29
N ILE A 265 10.87 14.25 0.58
CA ILE A 265 9.50 14.76 0.49
C ILE A 265 9.13 15.71 1.63
N LYS A 266 10.01 15.86 2.63
CA LYS A 266 10.00 17.03 3.51
C LYS A 266 10.36 18.26 2.68
#